data_AF-A0A6V7M3G7-F1
#
_entry.id   AF-A0A6V7M3G7-F1
#
_cell.length_a   1.000
_cell.length_b   1.000
_cell.length_c   1.000
_cell.angle_alpha   90.00
_cell.angle_beta   90.00
_cell.angle_gamma   90.00
#
_symmetry.space_group_name_H-M   'P 1'
#
loop_
_entity.id
_entity.type
_entity.pdbx_description
1 polymer ?
#
loop_
_entity_poly.entity_id
_entity_poly.type
_entity_poly.pdbx_seq_one_letter_code
_entity_poly.pdbx_strand_id
1 'polypeptide(L)' 'LWGDHGQSALETAHICLINATGLGTEILKSLVLPGIGAFTIVDGKKITQEDIGA' A
#
# COMPACT_ATOMS: atom_id res chain seq x y z
N LEU A 1 15.55 -10.71 -3.90
CA LEU A 1 14.26 -11.15 -4.49
C LEU A 1 13.98 -10.44 -5.82
N TRP A 2 14.13 -9.11 -5.87
CA TRP A 2 13.78 -8.30 -7.05
C TRP A 2 14.96 -8.00 -8.00
N GLY A 3 16.21 -8.24 -7.56
CA GLY A 3 17.41 -7.78 -8.28
C GLY A 3 17.52 -6.25 -8.31
N ASP A 4 18.63 -5.73 -8.81
CA ASP A 4 18.89 -4.27 -8.76
C ASP A 4 17.86 -3.47 -9.56
N HIS A 5 17.51 -3.97 -10.76
CA HIS A 5 16.51 -3.31 -11.62
C HIS A 5 15.11 -3.32 -10.98
N GLY A 6 14.68 -4.45 -10.43
CA GLY A 6 13.37 -4.55 -9.79
C GLY A 6 13.27 -3.73 -8.51
N GLN A 7 14.35 -3.66 -7.73
CA GLN A 7 14.42 -2.83 -6.53
C GLN A 7 14.34 -1.34 -6.89
N SER A 8 15.10 -0.89 -7.88
CA SER A 8 15.05 0.49 -8.37
C SER A 8 13.66 0.87 -8.91
N ALA A 9 12.98 -0.07 -9.58
CA ALA A 9 11.60 0.14 -10.03
C ALA A 9 10.62 0.30 -8.86
N LEU A 10 10.77 -0.46 -7.77
CA LEU A 10 9.94 -0.32 -6.57
C LEU A 10 10.19 1.03 -5.88
N GLU A 11 11.45 1.41 -5.68
CA GLU A 11 11.86 2.66 -5.03
C GLU A 11 11.41 3.92 -5.80
N THR A 12 11.13 3.78 -7.09
CA THR A 12 10.60 4.87 -7.93
C THR A 12 9.10 4.77 -8.20
N ALA A 13 8.44 3.69 -7.76
CA ALA A 13 7.02 3.48 -7.96
C ALA A 13 6.17 4.37 -7.05
N HIS A 14 5.05 4.87 -7.59
CA HIS A 14 4.02 5.56 -6.83
C HIS A 14 2.72 4.73 -6.89
N ILE A 15 2.33 4.17 -5.75
CA ILE A 15 1.17 3.27 -5.62
C ILE A 15 -0.08 4.06 -5.25
N CYS A 16 -1.21 3.82 -5.89
CA CYS A 16 -2.49 4.39 -5.48
C CYS A 16 -3.40 3.29 -4.93
N LEU A 17 -3.73 3.35 -3.64
CA LEU A 17 -4.73 2.47 -3.03
C LEU A 17 -6.09 3.16 -3.06
N ILE A 18 -7.05 2.53 -3.73
CA ILE A 18 -8.44 3.00 -3.81
C ILE A 18 -9.27 2.16 -2.85
N ASN A 19 -9.96 2.82 -1.91
CA ASN A 19 -10.70 2.25 -0.78
C ASN A 19 -9.79 1.49 0.21
N ALA A 20 -9.52 2.10 1.37
CA ALA A 20 -8.62 1.57 2.38
C ALA A 20 -9.30 0.46 3.21
N THR A 21 -9.39 -0.71 2.61
CA THR A 21 -9.84 -1.94 3.30
C THR A 21 -8.69 -2.58 4.09
N GLY A 22 -9.00 -3.52 4.98
CA GLY A 22 -7.99 -4.32 5.68
C GLY A 22 -7.01 -5.01 4.72
N LEU A 23 -7.54 -5.65 3.66
CA LEU A 23 -6.72 -6.27 2.61
C LEU A 23 -5.82 -5.25 1.88
N GLY A 24 -6.38 -4.11 1.48
CA GLY A 24 -5.61 -3.06 0.81
C GLY A 24 -4.45 -2.55 1.66
N THR A 25 -4.69 -2.42 2.97
CA THR A 25 -3.69 -2.02 3.95
C THR A 25 -2.59 -3.07 4.12
N GLU A 26 -2.93 -4.35 4.15
CA GLU A 26 -1.96 -5.45 4.22
C GLU A 26 -1.10 -5.57 2.95
N ILE A 27 -1.69 -5.31 1.78
CA ILE A 27 -0.95 -5.20 0.52
C ILE A 27 0.05 -4.04 0.61
N LEU A 28 -0.39 -2.85 1.03
CA LEU A 28 0.50 -1.70 1.19
C LEU A 28 1.64 -1.99 2.17
N LYS A 29 1.35 -2.60 3.33
CA LYS A 29 2.38 -3.00 4.30
C LYS A 29 3.43 -3.92 3.68
N SER A 30 2.98 -4.88 2.87
CA SER A 30 3.85 -5.81 2.16
C SER A 30 4.71 -5.15 1.09
N LEU A 31 4.32 -3.97 0.59
CA LEU A 31 5.07 -3.17 -0.39
C LEU A 31 5.96 -2.11 0.28
N VAL A 32 5.58 -1.61 1.45
CA VAL A 32 6.39 -0.66 2.23
C VAL A 32 7.69 -1.30 2.70
N LEU A 33 7.67 -2.56 3.15
CA LEU A 33 8.88 -3.25 3.61
C LEU A 33 9.95 -3.42 2.50
N PRO A 34 9.60 -3.77 1.25
CA PRO A 34 10.50 -3.70 0.10
C PRO A 34 11.00 -2.31 -0.28
N GLY A 35 10.41 -1.23 0.22
CA GLY A 35 10.83 0.15 -0.08
C GLY A 35 10.20 0.74 -1.34
N ILE A 36 8.87 0.78 -1.43
CA ILE A 36 8.21 1.58 -2.47
C ILE A 36 8.50 3.08 -2.30
N GLY A 37 8.58 3.81 -3.42
CA GLY A 37 8.90 5.24 -3.40
C GLY A 37 7.84 6.11 -2.74
N ALA A 38 6.58 5.94 -3.14
CA ALA A 38 5.46 6.68 -2.57
C ALA A 38 4.15 5.88 -2.66
N PHE A 39 3.17 6.24 -1.83
CA PHE A 39 1.79 5.82 -2.02
C PHE A 39 0.79 6.92 -1.70
N THR A 40 -0.34 6.90 -2.40
CA THR A 40 -1.52 7.74 -2.15
C THR A 40 -2.69 6.84 -1.81
N ILE A 41 -3.49 7.22 -0.80
CA ILE A 41 -4.73 6.53 -0.45
C ILE A 41 -5.90 7.42 -0.84
N VAL A 42 -6.86 6.85 -1.54
CA VAL A 42 -8.12 7.48 -1.91
C VAL A 42 -9.25 6.67 -1.29
N ASP A 43 -9.84 7.17 -0.22
CA ASP A 43 -10.97 6.54 0.44
C ASP A 43 -12.03 7.58 0.84
N GLY A 44 -13.28 7.35 0.42
CA GLY A 44 -14.43 8.18 0.76
C GLY A 44 -15.34 7.57 1.82
N LYS A 45 -15.04 6.36 2.31
CA LYS A 45 -15.87 5.66 3.30
C LYS A 45 -15.66 6.28 4.68
N LYS A 46 -16.74 6.43 5.44
CA LYS A 46 -16.65 6.73 6.89
C LYS A 46 -16.30 5.45 7.64
N ILE A 47 -15.29 5.53 8.50
CA ILE A 47 -14.88 4.44 9.39
C ILE A 47 -16.04 4.06 10.31
N THR A 48 -16.32 2.76 10.42
CA THR A 48 -17.26 2.19 11.39
C THR A 48 -16.52 1.29 12.39
N GLN A 49 -17.23 0.80 13.42
CA GLN A 49 -16.64 -0.13 14.39
C GLN A 49 -16.21 -1.46 13.76
N GLU A 50 -16.85 -1.87 12.66
CA GLU A 50 -16.50 -3.10 11.94
C GLU A 50 -15.14 -3.02 11.25
N ASP A 51 -14.66 -1.81 10.98
CA ASP A 51 -13.35 -1.58 10.36
C ASP A 51 -12.19 -1.68 11.39
N ILE A 52 -12.49 -1.76 12.70
CA ILE A 52 -11.47 -1.84 13.75
C ILE A 52 -10.94 -3.27 13.86
N GLY A 53 -9.65 -3.45 13.59
CA GLY A 53 -8.97 -4.76 13.70
C GLY A 53 -9.07 -5.63 12.45
N ALA A 54 -9.60 -5.07 11.36
CA ALA A 54 -9.55 -5.65 10.01
C ALA A 54 -8.16 -5.48 9.36
#